data_AF-A0A4R5ESE9-F1
#
_entry.id   AF-A0A4R5ESE9-F1
#
_cell.length_a   1.000
_cell.length_b   1.000
_cell.length_c   1.000
_cell.angle_alpha   90.00
_cell.angle_beta   90.00
_cell.angle_gamma   90.00
#
_symmetry.space_group_name_H-M   'P 1'
#
loop_
_entity.id
_entity.type
_entity.pdbx_description
1 polymer ?
#
loop_
_entity_poly.entity_id
_entity_poly.type
_entity_poly.pdbx_seq_one_letter_code
_entity_poly.pdbx_strand_id
1 'polypeptide(L)'
;MNEDLPIEIEDVLATRRVTLDHLTVGQLLASQRLPETMFQPYLVSGETSTPIPLSTPIANIPAGIDRLLIRAIRNTLFPTVVPADPEPRAAAATTDVVELGVGFRQIRTDEQGMATEALAIVDREQARRLVVNQVTSFVAQYGLAERGCVFGVSGGGDSNALAYGLAAAVPHDKLVAFTLVFDAVFSENAAERATVLCQDLGIRHQVMRAPEIESILGITTSLEELYADFKATFTHEALHFFGTFLILRTSRKLAAQHALSDLAFGYNREDLLAEALFMLINGNRPLALPVRPIGSHRVVMPVWQVPKLLLDACHPGFSLENYRERDPFTTRQRSLAFFLAHSLDSAYPSFGLSLLKGIAATCDGAWGTLSHDDELDVFVTEQADDTSLAKVRAVLTQHFA
;
A
#
# COMPACT_ATOMS: atom_id res chain seq x y z
N MET A 1 32.07 -32.54 9.91
CA MET A 1 31.37 -31.58 9.03
C MET A 1 31.64 -32.05 7.62
N ASN A 2 30.61 -32.30 6.81
CA ASN A 2 30.77 -32.88 5.48
C ASN A 2 31.07 -31.72 4.51
N GLU A 3 32.34 -31.28 4.44
CA GLU A 3 32.74 -30.04 3.73
C GLU A 3 32.51 -30.08 2.20
N ASP A 4 32.15 -31.24 1.63
CA ASP A 4 32.04 -31.44 0.18
C ASP A 4 30.69 -32.02 -0.30
N LEU A 5 29.61 -31.97 0.49
CA LEU A 5 28.30 -32.45 0.01
C LEU A 5 27.83 -31.62 -1.20
N PRO A 6 27.70 -32.18 -2.42
CA PRO A 6 27.19 -31.44 -3.56
C PRO A 6 25.72 -31.09 -3.33
N ILE A 7 25.39 -29.80 -3.46
CA ILE A 7 24.02 -29.30 -3.41
C ILE A 7 23.65 -28.84 -4.81
N GLU A 8 22.64 -29.49 -5.40
CA GLU A 8 22.21 -29.29 -6.77
C GLU A 8 20.77 -28.79 -6.80
N ILE A 9 20.53 -27.63 -7.43
CA ILE A 9 19.19 -27.14 -7.75
C ILE A 9 18.91 -27.52 -9.20
N GLU A 10 17.83 -28.26 -9.43
CA GLU A 10 17.43 -28.75 -10.75
C GLU A 10 16.09 -28.15 -11.18
N ASP A 11 16.09 -27.55 -12.37
CA ASP A 11 14.89 -27.11 -13.08
C ASP A 11 14.82 -27.73 -14.50
N VAL A 12 13.89 -27.26 -15.34
CA VAL A 12 13.66 -27.83 -16.68
C VAL A 12 14.83 -27.60 -17.63
N LEU A 13 15.59 -26.53 -17.43
CA LEU A 13 16.63 -26.09 -18.35
C LEU A 13 18.01 -26.55 -17.92
N ALA A 14 18.26 -26.62 -16.61
CA ALA A 14 19.57 -26.94 -16.10
C ALA A 14 19.57 -27.49 -14.67
N THR A 15 20.71 -28.08 -14.32
CA THR A 15 21.13 -28.37 -12.95
C THR A 15 22.27 -27.43 -12.60
N ARG A 16 22.16 -26.71 -11.46
CA ARG A 16 23.19 -25.80 -10.96
C ARG A 16 23.65 -26.17 -9.56
N ARG A 17 24.94 -25.97 -9.27
CA ARG A 17 25.53 -26.24 -7.95
C ARG A 17 25.54 -24.99 -7.09
N VAL A 18 25.29 -25.16 -5.79
CA VAL A 18 25.27 -24.07 -4.79
C VAL A 18 26.04 -24.47 -3.52
N THR A 19 26.56 -23.48 -2.78
CA THR A 19 27.54 -23.72 -1.70
C THR A 19 27.19 -23.09 -0.34
N LEU A 20 25.94 -22.68 -0.11
CA LEU A 20 25.54 -22.04 1.16
C LEU A 20 25.15 -23.10 2.21
N ASP A 21 26.11 -23.54 3.00
CA ASP A 21 26.05 -24.70 3.91
C ASP A 21 25.43 -24.44 5.30
N HIS A 22 25.32 -23.18 5.72
CA HIS A 22 24.80 -22.77 7.03
C HIS A 22 23.29 -22.53 7.06
N LEU A 23 22.60 -22.68 5.93
CA LEU A 23 21.17 -22.41 5.78
C LEU A 23 20.33 -23.68 5.95
N THR A 24 19.03 -23.51 6.19
CA THR A 24 18.06 -24.57 5.84
C THR A 24 17.88 -24.64 4.33
N VAL A 25 17.36 -25.76 3.82
CA VAL A 25 17.06 -25.90 2.39
C VAL A 25 16.11 -24.78 1.89
N GLY A 26 15.09 -24.44 2.68
CA GLY A 26 14.18 -23.34 2.36
C GLY A 26 14.88 -21.99 2.31
N GLN A 27 15.73 -21.68 3.28
CA GLN A 27 16.53 -20.45 3.29
C GLN A 27 17.50 -20.37 2.11
N LEU A 28 18.09 -21.50 1.70
CA LEU A 28 18.89 -21.59 0.49
C LEU A 28 18.07 -21.21 -0.74
N LEU A 29 16.88 -21.79 -0.93
CA LEU A 29 15.97 -21.41 -2.03
C LEU A 29 15.57 -19.93 -1.99
N ALA A 30 15.21 -19.42 -0.82
CA ALA A 30 14.86 -18.02 -0.63
C ALA A 30 16.03 -17.08 -0.97
N SER A 31 17.28 -17.45 -0.64
CA SER A 31 18.48 -16.69 -1.02
C SER A 31 18.67 -16.60 -2.53
N GLN A 32 18.18 -17.61 -3.26
CA GLN A 32 18.18 -17.70 -4.72
C GLN A 32 16.89 -17.11 -5.34
N ARG A 33 16.04 -16.45 -4.54
CA ARG A 33 14.72 -15.92 -4.94
C ARG A 33 13.79 -16.97 -5.55
N LEU A 34 13.97 -18.22 -5.16
CA LEU A 34 13.14 -19.33 -5.59
C LEU A 34 12.01 -19.57 -4.58
N PRO A 35 10.74 -19.66 -5.03
CA PRO A 35 9.62 -19.98 -4.13
C PRO A 35 9.80 -21.38 -3.54
N GLU A 36 9.95 -21.48 -2.22
CA GLU A 36 10.27 -22.75 -1.56
C GLU A 36 9.25 -23.85 -1.88
N THR A 37 7.97 -23.49 -1.99
CA THR A 37 6.87 -24.41 -2.30
C THR A 37 6.89 -24.98 -3.72
N MET A 38 7.77 -24.48 -4.60
CA MET A 38 7.97 -25.02 -5.94
C MET A 38 9.06 -26.09 -6.02
N PHE A 39 9.69 -26.43 -4.90
CA PHE A 39 10.82 -27.37 -4.87
C PHE A 39 10.58 -28.50 -3.86
N GLN A 40 11.04 -29.69 -4.23
CA GLN A 40 11.13 -30.84 -3.33
C GLN A 40 12.61 -31.21 -3.20
N PRO A 41 13.17 -31.12 -1.99
CA PRO A 41 14.52 -31.63 -1.73
C PRO A 41 14.52 -33.13 -1.49
N TYR A 42 15.60 -33.76 -1.96
CA TYR A 42 15.88 -35.19 -1.85
C TYR A 42 17.32 -35.41 -1.40
N LEU A 43 17.51 -36.32 -0.44
CA LEU A 43 18.82 -36.93 -0.19
C LEU A 43 19.02 -38.07 -1.20
N VAL A 44 20.12 -38.04 -1.92
CA VAL A 44 20.47 -39.05 -2.93
C VAL A 44 21.63 -39.90 -2.40
N SER A 45 21.43 -41.23 -2.39
CA SER A 45 22.46 -42.22 -2.06
C SER A 45 22.32 -43.41 -3.01
N GLY A 46 23.30 -43.58 -3.90
CA GLY A 46 23.23 -44.48 -5.05
C GLY A 46 22.00 -44.18 -5.91
N GLU A 47 21.16 -45.18 -6.11
CA GLU A 47 19.90 -45.07 -6.88
C GLU A 47 18.71 -44.61 -6.02
N THR A 48 18.89 -44.46 -4.71
CA THR A 48 17.80 -44.12 -3.78
C THR A 48 17.70 -42.61 -3.59
N SER A 49 16.48 -42.07 -3.72
CA SER A 49 16.16 -40.68 -3.44
C SER A 49 15.09 -40.59 -2.35
N THR A 50 15.39 -39.90 -1.25
CA THR A 50 14.49 -39.77 -0.09
C THR A 50 14.12 -38.31 0.13
N PRO A 51 12.82 -37.93 0.13
CA PRO A 51 12.43 -36.54 0.33
C PRO A 51 12.73 -36.07 1.76
N ILE A 52 13.07 -34.80 1.91
CA ILE A 52 13.29 -34.16 3.22
C ILE A 52 12.47 -32.86 3.37
N PRO A 53 12.26 -32.37 4.59
CA PRO A 53 11.65 -31.06 4.82
C PRO A 53 12.52 -29.89 4.33
N LEU A 54 11.87 -28.81 3.87
CA LEU A 54 12.54 -27.53 3.58
C LEU A 54 13.18 -26.91 4.83
N SER A 55 12.68 -27.23 6.02
CA SER A 55 13.23 -26.77 7.29
C SER A 55 14.51 -27.49 7.72
N THR A 56 14.96 -28.50 6.99
CA THR A 56 16.19 -29.23 7.32
C THR A 56 17.41 -28.33 7.18
N PRO A 57 18.19 -28.11 8.26
CA PRO A 57 19.50 -27.45 8.17
C PRO A 57 20.46 -28.29 7.33
N ILE A 58 21.16 -27.65 6.39
CA ILE A 58 22.11 -28.35 5.49
C ILE A 58 23.23 -29.02 6.31
N ALA A 59 23.69 -28.37 7.37
CA ALA A 59 24.66 -28.92 8.32
C ALA A 59 24.21 -30.21 9.03
N ASN A 60 22.91 -30.51 9.06
CA ASN A 60 22.34 -31.70 9.70
C ASN A 60 22.16 -32.87 8.73
N ILE A 61 22.58 -32.73 7.48
CA ILE A 61 22.51 -33.82 6.50
C ILE A 61 23.48 -34.95 6.93
N PRO A 62 23.01 -36.21 7.00
CA PRO A 62 23.85 -37.33 7.41
C PRO A 62 25.11 -37.49 6.54
N ALA A 63 26.19 -37.98 7.15
CA ALA A 63 27.34 -38.45 6.39
C ALA A 63 26.97 -39.68 5.54
N GLY A 64 27.60 -39.84 4.37
CA GLY A 64 27.33 -40.95 3.45
C GLY A 64 26.21 -40.69 2.42
N ILE A 65 25.68 -39.47 2.37
CA ILE A 65 24.84 -39.00 1.27
C ILE A 65 25.73 -38.54 0.11
N ASP A 66 25.40 -38.93 -1.12
CA ASP A 66 26.18 -38.58 -2.32
C ASP A 66 25.94 -37.14 -2.75
N ARG A 67 24.69 -36.67 -2.64
CA ARG A 67 24.29 -35.27 -2.91
C ARG A 67 22.92 -34.91 -2.31
N LEU A 68 22.70 -33.62 -2.12
CA LEU A 68 21.38 -33.03 -1.91
C LEU A 68 20.84 -32.51 -3.26
N LEU A 69 19.76 -33.10 -3.76
CA LEU A 69 19.07 -32.65 -4.98
C LEU A 69 17.81 -31.87 -4.61
N ILE A 70 17.70 -30.63 -5.04
CA ILE A 70 16.56 -29.74 -4.83
C ILE A 70 15.87 -29.52 -6.16
N ARG A 71 14.80 -30.28 -6.42
CA ARG A 71 14.18 -30.35 -7.73
C ARG A 71 12.89 -29.54 -7.80
N ALA A 72 12.74 -28.76 -8.85
CA ALA A 72 11.48 -28.09 -9.16
C ALA A 72 10.37 -29.13 -9.43
N ILE A 73 9.23 -28.99 -8.76
CA ILE A 73 8.09 -29.94 -8.89
C ILE A 73 7.18 -29.62 -10.08
N ARG A 74 7.51 -28.59 -10.85
CA ARG A 74 6.79 -28.10 -12.02
C ARG A 74 7.75 -27.66 -13.10
N ASN A 75 7.29 -27.77 -14.35
CA ASN A 75 8.04 -27.26 -15.48
C ASN A 75 7.96 -25.73 -15.50
N THR A 76 9.03 -25.07 -15.06
CA THR A 76 9.10 -23.60 -14.97
C THR A 76 10.41 -23.12 -15.58
N LEU A 77 10.31 -22.14 -16.48
CA LEU A 77 11.45 -21.47 -17.10
C LEU A 77 11.96 -20.39 -16.15
N PHE A 78 12.60 -20.77 -15.05
CA PHE A 78 13.07 -19.82 -14.04
C PHE A 78 13.92 -18.67 -14.62
N PRO A 79 14.84 -18.88 -15.58
CA PRO A 79 15.66 -17.79 -16.10
C PRO A 79 14.89 -16.68 -16.81
N THR A 80 13.62 -16.90 -17.19
CA THR A 80 12.77 -15.88 -17.83
C THR A 80 11.94 -15.08 -16.83
N VAL A 81 11.94 -15.46 -15.56
CA VAL A 81 11.15 -14.82 -14.50
C VAL A 81 12.00 -14.43 -13.30
N VAL A 82 12.99 -15.23 -12.93
CA VAL A 82 13.97 -14.91 -11.89
C VAL A 82 15.29 -14.58 -12.59
N PRO A 83 15.94 -13.45 -12.25
CA PRO A 83 17.24 -13.12 -12.82
C PRO A 83 18.25 -14.25 -12.66
N ALA A 84 18.88 -14.63 -13.77
CA ALA A 84 19.91 -15.67 -13.81
C ALA A 84 21.20 -15.11 -13.22
N ASP A 85 21.48 -15.50 -11.98
CA ASP A 85 22.40 -14.83 -11.07
C ASP A 85 21.99 -13.36 -10.83
N PRO A 86 21.85 -12.88 -9.59
CA PRO A 86 22.31 -11.53 -9.40
C PRO A 86 23.76 -11.61 -9.87
N GLU A 87 24.19 -10.82 -10.87
CA GLU A 87 25.61 -10.45 -10.85
C GLU A 87 25.89 -10.20 -9.38
N PRO A 88 26.93 -10.84 -8.79
CA PRO A 88 27.19 -10.64 -7.39
C PRO A 88 27.11 -9.15 -7.14
N ARG A 89 26.90 -8.76 -5.90
CA ARG A 89 27.36 -7.46 -5.47
C ARG A 89 28.89 -7.30 -5.70
N ALA A 90 29.48 -7.76 -6.81
CA ALA A 90 30.48 -7.06 -7.57
C ALA A 90 30.01 -5.62 -7.68
N ALA A 91 30.27 -4.90 -6.59
CA ALA A 91 30.89 -3.62 -6.70
C ALA A 91 30.32 -2.81 -7.88
N ALA A 92 29.02 -2.48 -7.86
CA ALA A 92 28.72 -1.04 -7.91
C ALA A 92 29.70 -0.51 -6.90
N ALA A 93 30.79 0.08 -7.41
CA ALA A 93 32.06 0.07 -6.72
C ALA A 93 31.80 0.39 -5.26
N THR A 94 32.66 -0.05 -4.36
CA THR A 94 32.88 0.79 -3.18
C THR A 94 33.37 2.17 -3.69
N THR A 95 32.53 2.91 -4.40
CA THR A 95 32.44 4.33 -4.27
C THR A 95 32.16 4.48 -2.79
N ASP A 96 33.13 5.05 -2.08
CA ASP A 96 32.91 5.55 -0.71
C ASP A 96 31.75 6.57 -0.64
N VAL A 97 31.14 6.89 -1.79
CA VAL A 97 29.98 7.75 -1.96
C VAL A 97 28.70 6.92 -1.84
N VAL A 98 27.97 7.15 -0.75
CA VAL A 98 26.58 6.73 -0.61
C VAL A 98 25.72 7.61 -1.52
N GLU A 99 25.08 7.02 -2.53
CA GLU A 99 24.08 7.72 -3.34
C GLU A 99 22.85 8.02 -2.48
N LEU A 100 22.47 9.31 -2.39
CA LEU A 100 21.33 9.77 -1.61
C LEU A 100 20.03 9.59 -2.40
N GLY A 101 19.06 8.88 -1.82
CA GLY A 101 17.74 8.72 -2.42
C GLY A 101 17.07 7.44 -1.97
N VAL A 102 16.02 7.05 -2.69
CA VAL A 102 15.29 5.81 -2.44
C VAL A 102 15.50 4.79 -3.55
N GLY A 103 15.81 3.56 -3.18
CA GLY A 103 16.11 2.48 -4.12
C GLY A 103 14.86 1.73 -4.57
N PHE A 104 14.68 1.61 -5.88
CA PHE A 104 13.67 0.77 -6.51
C PHE A 104 14.34 -0.32 -7.35
N ARG A 105 13.86 -1.54 -7.19
CA ARG A 105 14.23 -2.67 -8.05
C ARG A 105 13.30 -2.74 -9.25
N GLN A 106 13.82 -3.22 -10.36
CA GLN A 106 13.06 -3.51 -11.58
C GLN A 106 13.57 -4.82 -12.17
N ILE A 107 12.66 -5.61 -12.73
CA ILE A 107 13.02 -6.76 -13.56
C ILE A 107 12.79 -6.38 -15.01
N ARG A 108 13.79 -6.63 -15.86
CA ARG A 108 13.74 -6.41 -17.30
C ARG A 108 14.04 -7.72 -18.01
N THR A 109 13.39 -7.95 -19.13
CA THR A 109 13.72 -9.07 -20.01
C THR A 109 14.55 -8.56 -21.17
N ASP A 110 15.62 -9.27 -21.50
CA ASP A 110 16.38 -9.01 -22.73
C ASP A 110 15.66 -9.57 -23.98
N GLU A 111 16.29 -9.44 -25.14
CA GLU A 111 15.74 -9.91 -26.42
C GLU A 111 15.55 -11.43 -26.47
N GLN A 112 16.27 -12.17 -25.63
CA GLN A 112 16.20 -13.62 -25.50
C GLN A 112 15.19 -14.05 -24.42
N GLY A 113 14.53 -13.09 -23.74
CA GLY A 113 13.54 -13.33 -22.70
C GLY A 113 14.15 -13.63 -21.33
N MET A 114 15.46 -13.45 -21.14
CA MET A 114 16.13 -13.67 -19.86
C MET A 114 15.87 -12.50 -18.92
N ALA A 115 15.50 -12.82 -17.69
CA ALA A 115 15.28 -11.82 -16.66
C ALA A 115 16.62 -11.25 -16.18
N THR A 116 16.66 -9.93 -16.02
CA THR A 116 17.77 -9.16 -15.44
C THR A 116 17.21 -8.19 -14.42
N GLU A 117 17.94 -7.97 -13.32
CA GLU A 117 17.55 -6.97 -12.32
C GLU A 117 18.26 -5.64 -12.60
N ALA A 118 17.52 -4.55 -12.51
CA ALA A 118 18.05 -3.19 -12.50
C ALA A 118 17.68 -2.50 -11.19
N LEU A 119 18.61 -1.72 -10.63
CA LEU A 119 18.36 -0.84 -9.50
C LEU A 119 18.30 0.60 -10.00
N ALA A 120 17.29 1.35 -9.54
CA ALA A 120 17.19 2.78 -9.76
C ALA A 120 17.18 3.48 -8.40
N ILE A 121 17.96 4.55 -8.26
CA ILE A 121 17.91 5.44 -7.09
C ILE A 121 17.18 6.70 -7.51
N VAL A 122 16.14 7.04 -6.75
CA VAL A 122 15.28 8.19 -6.99
C VAL A 122 15.50 9.20 -5.86
N ASP A 123 16.05 10.35 -6.20
CA ASP A 123 16.17 11.46 -5.25
C ASP A 123 14.83 12.17 -5.02
N ARG A 124 14.83 13.17 -4.13
CA ARG A 124 13.64 13.95 -3.78
C ARG A 124 13.01 14.69 -4.96
N GLU A 125 13.82 15.28 -5.83
CA GLU A 125 13.32 16.06 -6.96
C GLU A 125 12.71 15.15 -8.02
N GLN A 126 13.39 14.05 -8.32
CA GLN A 126 12.90 13.01 -9.22
C GLN A 126 11.61 12.38 -8.68
N ALA A 127 11.53 12.09 -7.38
CA ALA A 127 10.33 11.56 -6.76
C ALA A 127 9.13 12.50 -6.95
N ARG A 128 9.31 13.79 -6.66
CA ARG A 128 8.26 14.82 -6.85
C ARG A 128 7.80 14.88 -8.29
N ARG A 129 8.73 14.89 -9.25
CA ARG A 129 8.41 14.91 -10.68
C ARG A 129 7.59 13.68 -11.09
N LEU A 130 7.96 12.49 -10.62
CA LEU A 130 7.22 11.26 -10.91
C LEU A 130 5.79 11.30 -10.35
N VAL A 131 5.62 11.76 -9.11
CA VAL A 131 4.30 11.92 -8.50
C VAL A 131 3.46 12.97 -9.24
N VAL A 132 4.03 14.13 -9.54
CA VAL A 132 3.34 15.20 -10.30
C VAL A 132 2.88 14.69 -11.66
N ASN A 133 3.73 13.96 -12.38
CA ASN A 133 3.38 13.37 -13.68
C ASN A 133 2.22 12.36 -13.56
N GLN A 134 2.23 11.53 -12.51
CA GLN A 134 1.16 10.58 -12.26
C GLN A 134 -0.17 11.29 -11.95
N VAL A 135 -0.15 12.30 -11.07
CA VAL A 135 -1.35 13.08 -10.73
C VAL A 135 -1.86 13.87 -11.94
N THR A 136 -0.97 14.47 -12.73
CA THR A 136 -1.34 15.18 -13.96
C THR A 136 -2.04 14.25 -14.96
N SER A 137 -1.49 13.06 -15.16
CA SER A 137 -2.08 12.04 -16.04
C SER A 137 -3.47 11.61 -15.53
N PHE A 138 -3.61 11.41 -14.23
CA PHE A 138 -4.89 11.09 -13.59
C PHE A 138 -5.91 12.21 -13.77
N VAL A 139 -5.53 13.45 -13.51
CA VAL A 139 -6.39 14.64 -13.63
C VAL A 139 -6.93 14.77 -15.04
N ALA A 140 -6.07 14.60 -16.05
CA ALA A 140 -6.46 14.62 -17.45
C ALA A 140 -7.40 13.47 -17.80
N GLN A 141 -7.10 12.25 -17.34
CA GLN A 141 -7.90 11.05 -17.63
C GLN A 141 -9.32 11.11 -17.04
N TYR A 142 -9.49 11.69 -15.84
CA TYR A 142 -10.76 11.65 -15.09
C TYR A 142 -11.49 13.01 -14.99
N GLY A 143 -11.00 14.03 -15.71
CA GLY A 143 -11.63 15.35 -15.82
C GLY A 143 -11.62 16.16 -14.52
N LEU A 144 -10.61 15.96 -13.66
CA LEU A 144 -10.59 16.57 -12.32
C LEU A 144 -10.39 18.09 -12.38
N ALA A 145 -9.67 18.61 -13.38
CA ALA A 145 -9.42 20.04 -13.56
C ALA A 145 -10.72 20.84 -13.84
N GLU A 146 -11.71 20.21 -14.47
CA GLU A 146 -12.99 20.84 -14.75
C GLU A 146 -13.92 20.81 -13.53
N ARG A 147 -13.88 19.71 -12.77
CA ARG A 147 -14.78 19.44 -11.65
C ARG A 147 -14.31 20.03 -10.31
N GLY A 148 -13.01 20.22 -10.16
CA GLY A 148 -12.38 20.59 -8.89
C GLY A 148 -12.49 19.52 -7.82
N CYS A 149 -11.77 19.70 -6.72
CA CYS A 149 -11.82 18.75 -5.61
C CYS A 149 -11.57 19.35 -4.23
N VAL A 150 -12.14 18.67 -3.24
CA VAL A 150 -11.78 18.81 -1.83
C VAL A 150 -10.80 17.70 -1.47
N PHE A 151 -9.77 18.01 -0.67
CA PHE A 151 -8.81 17.00 -0.22
C PHE A 151 -8.30 17.28 1.20
N GLY A 152 -8.08 16.21 1.96
CA GLY A 152 -7.50 16.30 3.30
C GLY A 152 -5.98 16.37 3.25
N VAL A 153 -5.37 17.32 3.97
CA VAL A 153 -3.93 17.43 4.14
C VAL A 153 -3.58 17.21 5.61
N SER A 154 -2.82 16.16 5.88
CA SER A 154 -2.43 15.75 7.23
C SER A 154 -1.01 16.15 7.62
N GLY A 155 -0.28 16.81 6.72
CA GLY A 155 1.15 17.09 6.90
C GLY A 155 2.06 15.85 6.78
N GLY A 156 1.52 14.68 6.45
CA GLY A 156 2.29 13.45 6.17
C GLY A 156 2.74 13.35 4.71
N GLY A 157 3.61 12.39 4.40
CA GLY A 157 4.20 12.23 3.06
C GLY A 157 3.18 12.09 1.92
N ASP A 158 2.14 11.29 2.11
CA ASP A 158 1.17 10.95 1.05
C ASP A 158 0.30 12.16 0.66
N SER A 159 -0.30 12.82 1.66
CA SER A 159 -1.17 13.97 1.43
C SER A 159 -0.37 15.19 0.95
N ASN A 160 0.88 15.34 1.39
CA ASN A 160 1.76 16.39 0.89
C ASN A 160 2.15 16.15 -0.57
N ALA A 161 2.57 14.94 -0.93
CA ALA A 161 2.92 14.59 -2.30
C ALA A 161 1.71 14.72 -3.24
N LEU A 162 0.51 14.34 -2.77
CA LEU A 162 -0.75 14.60 -3.47
C LEU A 162 -1.00 16.10 -3.67
N ALA A 163 -0.79 16.94 -2.65
CA ALA A 163 -0.99 18.38 -2.75
C ALA A 163 -0.13 19.02 -3.84
N TYR A 164 1.16 18.65 -3.94
CA TYR A 164 2.03 19.11 -5.04
C TYR A 164 1.51 18.70 -6.41
N GLY A 165 1.09 17.43 -6.56
CA GLY A 165 0.53 16.94 -7.81
C GLY A 165 -0.76 17.66 -8.21
N LEU A 166 -1.66 17.90 -7.25
CA LEU A 166 -2.92 18.60 -7.48
C LEU A 166 -2.68 20.08 -7.83
N ALA A 167 -1.81 20.78 -7.10
CA ALA A 167 -1.47 22.17 -7.38
C ALA A 167 -0.89 22.37 -8.79
N ALA A 168 -0.14 21.38 -9.29
CA ALA A 168 0.43 21.44 -10.64
C ALA A 168 -0.60 21.16 -11.75
N ALA A 169 -1.70 20.47 -11.44
CA ALA A 169 -2.60 19.90 -12.45
C ALA A 169 -4.04 20.45 -12.41
N VAL A 170 -4.48 21.01 -11.28
CA VAL A 170 -5.85 21.50 -11.06
C VAL A 170 -5.81 23.00 -10.78
N PRO A 171 -6.72 23.81 -11.37
CA PRO A 171 -6.80 25.24 -11.08
C PRO A 171 -6.99 25.53 -9.58
N HIS A 172 -6.26 26.52 -9.05
CA HIS A 172 -6.27 26.84 -7.61
C HIS A 172 -7.66 27.22 -7.07
N ASP A 173 -8.48 27.88 -7.86
CA ASP A 173 -9.87 28.25 -7.52
C ASP A 173 -10.81 27.04 -7.42
N LYS A 174 -10.36 25.88 -7.91
CA LYS A 174 -11.06 24.59 -7.88
C LYS A 174 -10.43 23.60 -6.90
N LEU A 175 -9.50 24.04 -6.06
CA LEU A 175 -8.86 23.25 -5.01
C LEU A 175 -9.22 23.79 -3.64
N VAL A 176 -9.75 22.91 -2.79
CA VAL A 176 -9.97 23.21 -1.37
C VAL A 176 -9.29 22.13 -0.52
N ALA A 177 -8.25 22.54 0.19
CA ALA A 177 -7.58 21.69 1.19
C ALA A 177 -8.24 21.87 2.55
N PHE A 178 -8.28 20.82 3.36
CA PHE A 178 -8.67 20.93 4.77
C PHE A 178 -7.81 20.05 5.67
N THR A 179 -7.70 20.43 6.94
CA THR A 179 -7.07 19.64 8.00
C THR A 179 -7.99 19.60 9.21
N LEU A 180 -8.23 18.40 9.76
CA LEU A 180 -9.02 18.23 10.98
C LEU A 180 -8.08 18.19 12.17
N VAL A 181 -8.24 19.10 13.13
CA VAL A 181 -7.47 19.10 14.38
C VAL A 181 -8.32 18.47 15.47
N PHE A 182 -7.91 17.29 15.87
CA PHE A 182 -8.49 16.50 16.95
C PHE A 182 -7.45 15.46 17.34
N ASP A 183 -7.04 15.38 18.61
CA ASP A 183 -5.87 14.58 19.04
C ASP A 183 -5.92 13.11 18.59
N ALA A 184 -7.12 12.53 18.47
CA ALA A 184 -7.28 11.17 17.95
C ALA A 184 -7.00 11.06 16.44
N VAL A 185 -7.16 12.14 15.69
CA VAL A 185 -7.02 12.16 14.22
C VAL A 185 -5.74 12.88 13.79
N PHE A 186 -5.63 14.19 14.00
CA PHE A 186 -4.40 14.95 13.74
C PHE A 186 -4.13 16.01 14.81
N SER A 187 -2.85 16.20 15.10
CA SER A 187 -2.33 17.20 16.03
C SER A 187 -2.35 18.62 15.45
N GLU A 188 -2.21 19.64 16.31
CA GLU A 188 -1.99 21.02 15.88
C GLU A 188 -0.72 21.16 15.01
N ASN A 189 0.37 20.46 15.36
CA ASN A 189 1.61 20.47 14.57
C ASN A 189 1.38 19.97 13.14
N ALA A 190 0.50 18.98 12.95
CA ALA A 190 0.12 18.50 11.62
C ALA A 190 -0.62 19.59 10.81
N ALA A 191 -1.49 20.36 11.45
CA ALA A 191 -2.18 21.48 10.83
C ALA A 191 -1.24 22.66 10.48
N GLU A 192 -0.26 22.97 11.32
CA GLU A 192 0.77 23.97 11.02
C GLU A 192 1.58 23.58 9.79
N ARG A 193 2.07 22.34 9.72
CA ARG A 193 2.79 21.81 8.53
C ARG A 193 1.92 21.87 7.27
N ALA A 194 0.66 21.47 7.37
CA ALA A 194 -0.29 21.52 6.26
C ALA A 194 -0.57 22.96 5.79
N THR A 195 -0.67 23.91 6.73
CA THR A 195 -0.90 25.34 6.44
C THR A 195 0.25 25.93 5.65
N VAL A 196 1.50 25.73 6.11
CA VAL A 196 2.70 26.21 5.41
C VAL A 196 2.75 25.64 3.99
N LEU A 197 2.51 24.34 3.85
CA LEU A 197 2.48 23.69 2.54
C LEU A 197 1.43 24.29 1.60
N CYS A 198 0.20 24.48 2.09
CA CYS A 198 -0.86 25.01 1.25
C CYS A 198 -0.61 26.47 0.88
N GLN A 199 -0.02 27.27 1.77
CA GLN A 199 0.41 28.64 1.48
C GLN A 199 1.48 28.67 0.38
N ASP A 200 2.51 27.84 0.50
CA ASP A 200 3.59 27.73 -0.51
C ASP A 200 3.05 27.32 -1.88
N LEU A 201 2.02 26.46 -1.91
CA LEU A 201 1.38 25.99 -3.12
C LEU A 201 0.22 26.88 -3.61
N GLY A 202 -0.10 27.97 -2.93
CA GLY A 202 -1.23 28.84 -3.29
C GLY A 202 -2.60 28.14 -3.25
N ILE A 203 -2.77 27.13 -2.40
CA ILE A 203 -4.01 26.37 -2.23
C ILE A 203 -4.82 26.96 -1.08
N ARG A 204 -6.13 27.15 -1.30
CA ARG A 204 -7.06 27.50 -0.21
C ARG A 204 -7.08 26.37 0.82
N HIS A 205 -6.77 26.69 2.07
CA HIS A 205 -6.70 25.73 3.16
C HIS A 205 -7.62 26.12 4.32
N GLN A 206 -8.35 25.13 4.84
CA GLN A 206 -9.22 25.27 6.01
C GLN A 206 -8.76 24.33 7.12
N VAL A 207 -8.24 24.88 8.21
CA VAL A 207 -8.00 24.15 9.45
C VAL A 207 -9.30 24.13 10.24
N MET A 208 -9.80 22.95 10.57
CA MET A 208 -11.05 22.76 11.30
C MET A 208 -10.75 22.13 12.66
N ARG A 209 -11.10 22.83 13.74
CA ARG A 209 -11.03 22.33 15.12
C ARG A 209 -12.37 21.74 15.54
N ALA A 210 -12.41 21.07 16.69
CA ALA A 210 -13.60 20.37 17.18
C ALA A 210 -14.92 21.16 17.04
N PRO A 211 -15.04 22.44 17.45
CA PRO A 211 -16.29 23.19 17.30
C PRO A 211 -16.72 23.40 15.84
N GLU A 212 -15.77 23.60 14.93
CA GLU A 212 -16.03 23.77 13.50
C GLU A 212 -16.45 22.44 12.86
N ILE A 213 -15.85 21.33 13.31
CA ILE A 213 -16.19 19.97 12.91
C ILE A 213 -17.60 19.61 13.40
N GLU A 214 -17.91 19.88 14.66
CA GLU A 214 -19.24 19.66 15.24
C GLU A 214 -20.31 20.42 14.47
N SER A 215 -20.06 21.70 14.20
CA SER A 215 -20.99 22.55 13.46
C SER A 215 -21.21 22.07 12.03
N ILE A 216 -20.15 21.75 11.27
CA ILE A 216 -20.31 21.33 9.87
C ILE A 216 -20.96 19.96 9.73
N LEU A 217 -20.71 19.06 10.69
CA LEU A 217 -21.23 17.70 10.66
C LEU A 217 -22.62 17.58 11.31
N GLY A 218 -23.06 18.59 12.06
CA GLY A 218 -24.31 18.57 12.81
C GLY A 218 -24.24 17.65 14.03
N ILE A 219 -23.09 17.59 14.70
CA ILE A 219 -22.95 16.86 15.96
C ILE A 219 -23.74 17.62 17.04
N THR A 220 -24.69 16.95 17.68
CA THR A 220 -25.57 17.54 18.71
C THR A 220 -25.01 17.48 20.13
N THR A 221 -23.96 16.69 20.31
CA THR A 221 -23.21 16.48 21.54
C THR A 221 -21.85 17.19 21.44
N SER A 222 -20.72 16.48 21.58
CA SER A 222 -19.37 16.96 21.27
C SER A 222 -18.58 15.91 20.48
N LEU A 223 -17.52 16.33 19.79
CA LEU A 223 -16.61 15.44 19.08
C LEU A 223 -15.87 14.50 20.04
N GLU A 224 -15.52 14.98 21.24
CA GLU A 224 -14.91 14.16 22.29
C GLU A 224 -15.86 13.07 22.79
N GLU A 225 -17.13 13.39 23.05
CA GLU A 225 -18.13 12.41 23.49
C GLU A 225 -18.39 11.36 22.41
N LEU A 226 -18.59 11.78 21.16
CA LEU A 226 -18.75 10.88 20.03
C LEU A 226 -17.57 9.92 19.90
N TYR A 227 -16.33 10.41 20.02
CA TYR A 227 -15.15 9.55 19.95
C TYR A 227 -15.05 8.59 21.16
N ALA A 228 -15.42 9.04 22.36
CA ALA A 228 -15.42 8.21 23.56
C ALA A 228 -16.39 7.02 23.42
N ASP A 229 -17.60 7.25 22.91
CA ASP A 229 -18.60 6.20 22.68
C ASP A 229 -18.21 5.27 21.53
N PHE A 230 -17.59 5.80 20.48
CA PHE A 230 -16.99 4.99 19.41
C PHE A 230 -15.89 4.07 19.96
N LYS A 231 -15.01 4.59 20.81
CA LYS A 231 -13.93 3.84 21.47
C LYS A 231 -14.46 2.79 22.44
N ALA A 232 -15.51 3.10 23.20
CA ALA A 232 -16.16 2.12 24.07
C ALA A 232 -16.77 0.95 23.28
N THR A 233 -17.33 1.25 22.11
CA THR A 233 -18.03 0.26 21.26
C THR A 233 -17.07 -0.60 20.43
N PHE A 234 -16.03 0.01 19.84
CA PHE A 234 -15.13 -0.63 18.87
C PHE A 234 -13.69 -0.81 19.39
N THR A 235 -13.45 -0.46 20.65
CA THR A 235 -12.16 -0.65 21.34
C THR A 235 -10.99 0.04 20.62
N HIS A 236 -9.85 -0.66 20.45
CA HIS A 236 -8.66 -0.14 19.79
C HIS A 236 -8.81 0.04 18.28
N GLU A 237 -9.86 -0.53 17.67
CA GLU A 237 -10.13 -0.36 16.25
C GLU A 237 -10.80 0.98 15.94
N ALA A 238 -11.39 1.61 16.96
CA ALA A 238 -12.18 2.83 16.85
C ALA A 238 -11.45 3.95 16.12
N LEU A 239 -10.14 4.12 16.33
CA LEU A 239 -9.38 5.24 15.78
C LEU A 239 -9.39 5.30 14.26
N HIS A 240 -9.07 4.19 13.60
CA HIS A 240 -8.92 4.13 12.14
C HIS A 240 -10.27 4.29 11.44
N PHE A 241 -11.31 3.68 11.99
CA PHE A 241 -12.68 3.80 11.48
C PHE A 241 -13.24 5.20 11.72
N PHE A 242 -13.07 5.74 12.92
CA PHE A 242 -13.54 7.06 13.30
C PHE A 242 -12.88 8.16 12.47
N GLY A 243 -11.56 8.12 12.32
CA GLY A 243 -10.82 9.07 11.49
C GLY A 243 -11.28 9.04 10.03
N THR A 244 -11.45 7.85 9.46
CA THR A 244 -11.94 7.70 8.07
C THR A 244 -13.36 8.25 7.92
N PHE A 245 -14.26 7.93 8.85
CA PHE A 245 -15.62 8.47 8.90
C PHE A 245 -15.61 10.00 8.94
N LEU A 246 -14.85 10.59 9.87
CA LEU A 246 -14.79 12.03 10.08
C LEU A 246 -14.25 12.76 8.85
N ILE A 247 -13.14 12.27 8.30
CA ILE A 247 -12.51 12.81 7.09
C ILE A 247 -13.46 12.75 5.90
N LEU A 248 -14.10 11.60 5.65
CA LEU A 248 -14.97 11.42 4.49
C LEU A 248 -16.24 12.28 4.59
N ARG A 249 -16.89 12.30 5.76
CA ARG A 249 -18.11 13.09 5.95
C ARG A 249 -17.82 14.59 5.86
N THR A 250 -16.72 15.06 6.47
CA THR A 250 -16.29 16.46 6.37
C THR A 250 -15.96 16.85 4.92
N SER A 251 -15.24 15.99 4.19
CA SER A 251 -14.93 16.21 2.77
C SER A 251 -16.18 16.40 1.94
N ARG A 252 -17.23 15.58 2.15
CA ARG A 252 -18.52 15.68 1.45
C ARG A 252 -19.24 16.99 1.77
N LYS A 253 -19.26 17.42 3.04
CA LYS A 253 -19.91 18.68 3.44
C LYS A 253 -19.18 19.89 2.83
N LEU A 254 -17.84 19.90 2.87
CA LEU A 254 -17.04 20.95 2.24
C LEU A 254 -17.22 20.96 0.71
N ALA A 255 -17.25 19.79 0.08
CA ALA A 255 -17.46 19.69 -1.37
C ALA A 255 -18.82 20.30 -1.77
N ALA A 256 -19.88 19.98 -1.02
CA ALA A 256 -21.19 20.58 -1.22
C ALA A 256 -21.18 22.12 -1.02
N GLN A 257 -20.53 22.62 0.03
CA GLN A 257 -20.40 24.07 0.30
C GLN A 257 -19.66 24.82 -0.82
N HIS A 258 -18.70 24.17 -1.47
CA HIS A 258 -17.89 24.74 -2.54
C HIS A 258 -18.38 24.38 -3.95
N ALA A 259 -19.52 23.69 -4.08
CA ALA A 259 -20.03 23.17 -5.35
C ALA A 259 -19.01 22.31 -6.12
N LEU A 260 -18.19 21.56 -5.39
CA LEU A 260 -17.22 20.61 -5.92
C LEU A 260 -17.79 19.19 -5.84
N SER A 261 -17.31 18.30 -6.71
CA SER A 261 -17.89 16.95 -6.84
C SER A 261 -16.90 15.82 -6.56
N ASP A 262 -15.60 16.11 -6.51
CA ASP A 262 -14.57 15.10 -6.31
C ASP A 262 -13.87 15.29 -4.96
N LEU A 263 -13.60 14.17 -4.28
CA LEU A 263 -12.92 14.08 -2.99
C LEU A 263 -11.59 13.37 -3.24
N ALA A 264 -10.49 14.12 -3.28
CA ALA A 264 -9.18 13.54 -3.56
C ALA A 264 -8.53 13.02 -2.28
N PHE A 265 -8.13 11.75 -2.29
CA PHE A 265 -7.44 11.11 -1.17
C PHE A 265 -6.09 10.55 -1.61
N GLY A 266 -5.13 10.60 -0.69
CA GLY A 266 -3.76 10.12 -0.89
C GLY A 266 -3.60 8.61 -0.84
N TYR A 267 -4.61 7.84 -1.27
CA TYR A 267 -4.54 6.38 -1.29
C TYR A 267 -3.48 5.94 -2.29
N ASN A 268 -2.38 5.45 -1.74
CA ASN A 268 -1.24 4.96 -2.51
C ASN A 268 -1.52 3.52 -2.97
N ARG A 269 -0.57 2.98 -3.74
CA ARG A 269 -0.69 1.62 -4.29
C ARG A 269 -0.88 0.56 -3.21
N GLU A 270 -0.15 0.63 -2.11
CA GLU A 270 -0.22 -0.37 -1.04
C GLU A 270 -1.51 -0.27 -0.23
N ASP A 271 -2.06 0.94 -0.04
CA ASP A 271 -3.39 1.12 0.57
C ASP A 271 -4.47 0.37 -0.22
N LEU A 272 -4.47 0.56 -1.54
CA LEU A 272 -5.48 -0.01 -2.43
C LEU A 272 -5.28 -1.51 -2.68
N LEU A 273 -4.04 -1.97 -2.73
CA LEU A 273 -3.75 -3.40 -2.74
C LEU A 273 -4.19 -4.07 -1.45
N ALA A 274 -3.93 -3.46 -0.29
CA ALA A 274 -4.38 -4.01 0.98
C ALA A 274 -5.91 -4.11 1.04
N GLU A 275 -6.62 -3.07 0.61
CA GLU A 275 -8.09 -3.09 0.50
C GLU A 275 -8.55 -4.19 -0.47
N ALA A 276 -8.02 -4.23 -1.69
CA ALA A 276 -8.45 -5.19 -2.70
C ALA A 276 -8.16 -6.65 -2.32
N LEU A 277 -6.97 -6.93 -1.75
CA LEU A 277 -6.64 -8.26 -1.24
C LEU A 277 -7.55 -8.67 -0.09
N PHE A 278 -7.83 -7.74 0.83
CA PHE A 278 -8.76 -8.00 1.93
C PHE A 278 -10.15 -8.37 1.38
N MET A 279 -10.65 -7.65 0.38
CA MET A 279 -11.94 -7.97 -0.23
C MET A 279 -11.92 -9.33 -0.92
N LEU A 280 -10.93 -9.59 -1.77
CA LEU A 280 -10.83 -10.83 -2.56
C LEU A 280 -10.66 -12.07 -1.69
N ILE A 281 -9.82 -12.03 -0.65
CA ILE A 281 -9.57 -13.17 0.26
C ILE A 281 -10.84 -13.52 1.05
N ASN A 282 -11.69 -12.54 1.34
CA ASN A 282 -12.98 -12.75 2.00
C ASN A 282 -14.13 -13.07 1.00
N GLY A 283 -13.82 -13.32 -0.27
CA GLY A 283 -14.81 -13.68 -1.29
C GLY A 283 -15.67 -12.51 -1.78
N ASN A 284 -15.23 -11.28 -1.56
CA ASN A 284 -15.97 -10.06 -1.88
C ASN A 284 -15.41 -9.37 -3.11
N ARG A 285 -16.30 -8.69 -3.85
CA ARG A 285 -15.89 -7.80 -4.94
C ARG A 285 -15.20 -6.57 -4.36
N PRO A 286 -14.01 -6.19 -4.83
CA PRO A 286 -13.38 -4.94 -4.43
C PRO A 286 -14.27 -3.73 -4.74
N LEU A 287 -14.08 -2.64 -4.02
CA LEU A 287 -14.72 -1.37 -4.36
C LEU A 287 -14.01 -0.72 -5.56
N ALA A 288 -14.74 0.11 -6.29
CA ALA A 288 -14.21 0.78 -7.47
C ALA A 288 -12.92 1.57 -7.16
N LEU A 289 -11.93 1.41 -8.03
CA LEU A 289 -10.66 2.13 -8.06
C LEU A 289 -10.26 2.40 -9.52
N PRO A 290 -9.57 3.51 -9.81
CA PRO A 290 -9.11 4.54 -8.87
C PRO A 290 -10.11 5.69 -8.66
N VAL A 291 -11.33 5.56 -9.21
CA VAL A 291 -12.45 6.49 -9.00
C VAL A 291 -13.62 5.70 -8.45
N ARG A 292 -14.10 6.11 -7.28
CA ARG A 292 -15.19 5.45 -6.56
C ARG A 292 -16.39 6.39 -6.43
N PRO A 293 -17.52 6.10 -7.07
CA PRO A 293 -18.76 6.84 -6.86
C PRO A 293 -19.20 6.76 -5.39
N ILE A 294 -19.65 7.88 -4.84
CA ILE A 294 -20.12 7.96 -3.46
C ILE A 294 -21.28 8.96 -3.34
N GLY A 295 -22.50 8.47 -3.58
CA GLY A 295 -23.69 9.32 -3.70
C GLY A 295 -23.53 10.32 -4.84
N SER A 296 -23.67 11.62 -4.54
CA SER A 296 -23.47 12.71 -5.50
C SER A 296 -22.00 13.07 -5.77
N HIS A 297 -21.05 12.50 -5.02
CA HIS A 297 -19.63 12.78 -5.13
C HIS A 297 -18.85 11.60 -5.73
N ARG A 298 -17.56 11.80 -5.98
CA ARG A 298 -16.61 10.72 -6.29
C ARG A 298 -15.41 10.82 -5.36
N VAL A 299 -15.01 9.70 -4.76
CA VAL A 299 -13.67 9.56 -4.20
C VAL A 299 -12.71 9.31 -5.35
N VAL A 300 -11.70 10.17 -5.50
CA VAL A 300 -10.66 10.04 -6.52
C VAL A 300 -9.31 9.78 -5.85
N MET A 301 -8.49 8.92 -6.46
CA MET A 301 -7.26 8.40 -5.86
C MET A 301 -6.06 8.68 -6.77
N PRO A 302 -5.58 9.94 -6.89
CA PRO A 302 -4.66 10.30 -7.96
C PRO A 302 -3.29 9.60 -7.90
N VAL A 303 -2.88 9.18 -6.70
CA VAL A 303 -1.61 8.50 -6.44
C VAL A 303 -1.74 6.97 -6.34
N TRP A 304 -2.84 6.38 -6.83
CA TRP A 304 -3.13 4.94 -6.73
C TRP A 304 -2.09 3.99 -7.33
N GLN A 305 -1.26 4.47 -8.27
CA GLN A 305 -0.18 3.67 -8.87
C GLN A 305 1.18 3.90 -8.20
N VAL A 306 1.26 4.90 -7.31
CA VAL A 306 2.51 5.35 -6.71
C VAL A 306 2.82 4.51 -5.47
N PRO A 307 4.03 3.93 -5.34
CA PRO A 307 4.48 3.31 -4.11
C PRO A 307 4.50 4.30 -2.96
N LYS A 308 4.10 3.87 -1.76
CA LYS A 308 4.29 4.60 -0.50
C LYS A 308 5.71 5.14 -0.36
N LEU A 309 6.69 4.30 -0.69
CA LEU A 309 8.11 4.62 -0.61
C LEU A 309 8.52 5.81 -1.53
N LEU A 310 7.87 5.95 -2.68
CA LEU A 310 8.10 7.08 -3.60
C LEU A 310 7.46 8.38 -3.07
N LEU A 311 6.29 8.28 -2.43
CA LEU A 311 5.63 9.40 -1.76
C LEU A 311 6.50 9.92 -0.60
N ASP A 312 7.09 9.02 0.18
CA ASP A 312 7.99 9.41 1.27
C ASP A 312 9.26 10.10 0.78
N ALA A 313 9.80 9.66 -0.35
CA ALA A 313 10.96 10.30 -0.96
C ALA A 313 10.70 11.75 -1.40
N CYS A 314 9.44 12.13 -1.67
CA CYS A 314 9.08 13.53 -1.97
C CYS A 314 9.31 14.46 -0.77
N HIS A 315 9.11 13.94 0.45
CA HIS A 315 9.06 14.67 1.72
C HIS A 315 9.59 13.86 2.91
N PRO A 316 10.87 13.43 2.90
CA PRO A 316 11.37 12.46 3.87
C PRO A 316 11.30 12.94 5.33
N GLY A 317 11.52 14.24 5.58
CA GLY A 317 11.39 14.83 6.92
C GLY A 317 9.97 14.75 7.46
N PHE A 318 8.98 15.21 6.67
CA PHE A 318 7.56 15.15 7.05
C PHE A 318 7.06 13.72 7.22
N SER A 319 7.49 12.79 6.36
CA SER A 319 7.18 11.37 6.52
C SER A 319 7.71 10.82 7.83
N LEU A 320 8.98 11.08 8.15
CA LEU A 320 9.60 10.61 9.39
C LEU A 320 8.92 11.15 10.65
N GLU A 321 8.59 12.44 10.67
CA GLU A 321 7.86 13.07 11.78
C GLU A 321 6.48 12.45 11.95
N ASN A 322 5.71 12.33 10.86
CA ASN A 322 4.40 11.70 10.87
C ASN A 322 4.46 10.24 11.37
N TYR A 323 5.50 9.46 11.07
CA TYR A 323 5.63 8.11 11.63
C TYR A 323 5.92 8.08 13.13
N ARG A 324 6.60 9.10 13.67
CA ARG A 324 6.88 9.21 15.11
C ARG A 324 5.64 9.63 15.91
N GLU A 325 4.71 10.35 15.29
CA GLU A 325 3.49 10.86 15.91
C GLU A 325 2.32 9.85 15.88
N ARG A 326 2.41 8.78 15.06
CA ARG A 326 1.31 7.83 14.86
C ARG A 326 1.02 6.95 16.08
N ASP A 327 -0.26 6.68 16.30
CA ASP A 327 -0.71 5.66 17.26
C ASP A 327 -0.18 4.27 16.84
N PRO A 328 0.45 3.52 17.77
CA PRO A 328 1.03 2.20 17.46
C PRO A 328 -0.01 1.08 17.34
N PHE A 329 -1.25 1.29 17.77
CA PHE A 329 -2.30 0.27 17.77
C PHE A 329 -3.04 0.24 16.43
N THR A 330 -3.19 -0.98 15.89
CA THR A 330 -3.90 -1.28 14.65
C THR A 330 -4.46 -2.71 14.71
N THR A 331 -5.39 -3.04 13.83
CA THR A 331 -5.99 -4.39 13.77
C THR A 331 -5.02 -5.38 13.11
N ARG A 332 -5.04 -6.64 13.57
CA ARG A 332 -4.23 -7.71 12.98
C ARG A 332 -4.55 -7.91 11.50
N GLN A 333 -5.83 -7.83 11.13
CA GLN A 333 -6.27 -8.02 9.75
C GLN A 333 -5.75 -6.91 8.83
N ARG A 334 -5.80 -5.64 9.28
CA ARG A 334 -5.20 -4.51 8.56
C ARG A 334 -3.69 -4.73 8.39
N SER A 335 -2.98 -5.08 9.46
CA SER A 335 -1.54 -5.34 9.39
C SER A 335 -1.20 -6.48 8.43
N LEU A 336 -1.99 -7.55 8.41
CA LEU A 336 -1.81 -8.65 7.47
C LEU A 336 -2.03 -8.20 6.01
N ALA A 337 -3.09 -7.43 5.74
CA ALA A 337 -3.38 -6.95 4.40
C ALA A 337 -2.26 -6.05 3.85
N PHE A 338 -1.75 -5.12 4.67
CA PHE A 338 -0.59 -4.30 4.31
C PHE A 338 0.68 -5.12 4.14
N PHE A 339 0.93 -6.08 5.04
CA PHE A 339 2.07 -6.98 4.93
C PHE A 339 2.05 -7.74 3.59
N LEU A 340 0.90 -8.29 3.20
CA LEU A 340 0.73 -8.99 1.93
C LEU A 340 0.91 -8.03 0.74
N ALA A 341 0.32 -6.83 0.78
CA ALA A 341 0.48 -5.82 -0.27
C ALA A 341 1.96 -5.47 -0.52
N HIS A 342 2.73 -5.24 0.56
CA HIS A 342 4.18 -5.01 0.45
C HIS A 342 4.97 -6.26 0.02
N SER A 343 4.51 -7.45 0.42
CA SER A 343 5.17 -8.71 0.07
C SER A 343 5.11 -9.01 -1.43
N LEU A 344 4.04 -8.59 -2.13
CA LEU A 344 3.93 -8.77 -3.58
C LEU A 344 5.11 -8.14 -4.34
N ASP A 345 5.41 -6.88 -4.04
CA ASP A 345 6.52 -6.17 -4.69
C ASP A 345 7.89 -6.58 -4.16
N SER A 346 7.95 -7.08 -2.92
CA SER A 346 9.17 -7.65 -2.36
C SER A 346 9.53 -8.99 -3.03
N ALA A 347 8.52 -9.79 -3.36
CA ALA A 347 8.68 -11.06 -4.06
C ALA A 347 9.04 -10.82 -5.53
N TYR A 348 8.37 -9.87 -6.20
CA TYR A 348 8.65 -9.53 -7.58
C TYR A 348 8.39 -8.04 -7.86
N PRO A 349 9.40 -7.27 -8.29
CA PRO A 349 9.25 -5.83 -8.52
C PRO A 349 8.06 -5.45 -9.40
N SER A 350 7.23 -4.51 -8.91
CA SER A 350 6.01 -4.01 -9.57
C SER A 350 4.89 -5.03 -9.76
N PHE A 351 4.97 -6.22 -9.16
CA PHE A 351 3.89 -7.20 -9.22
C PHE A 351 2.60 -6.69 -8.60
N GLY A 352 2.70 -5.93 -7.49
CA GLY A 352 1.55 -5.26 -6.89
C GLY A 352 0.86 -4.29 -7.86
N LEU A 353 1.62 -3.50 -8.62
CA LEU A 353 1.03 -2.60 -9.62
C LEU A 353 0.30 -3.37 -10.73
N SER A 354 0.91 -4.44 -11.24
CA SER A 354 0.31 -5.30 -12.27
C SER A 354 -0.98 -5.94 -11.77
N LEU A 355 -0.98 -6.46 -10.53
CA LEU A 355 -2.18 -7.02 -9.91
C LEU A 355 -3.28 -5.97 -9.75
N LEU A 356 -2.94 -4.78 -9.23
CA LEU A 356 -3.92 -3.71 -9.02
C LEU A 356 -4.56 -3.24 -10.34
N LYS A 357 -3.77 -3.12 -11.42
CA LYS A 357 -4.27 -2.83 -12.77
C LYS A 357 -5.13 -3.97 -13.32
N GLY A 358 -4.74 -5.22 -13.07
CA GLY A 358 -5.53 -6.39 -13.45
C GLY A 358 -6.89 -6.42 -12.76
N ILE A 359 -6.94 -6.09 -11.47
CA ILE A 359 -8.19 -5.94 -10.71
C ILE A 359 -9.04 -4.81 -11.29
N ALA A 360 -8.42 -3.64 -11.53
CA ALA A 360 -9.08 -2.49 -12.17
C ALA A 360 -9.77 -2.85 -13.49
N ALA A 361 -9.07 -3.56 -14.37
CA ALA A 361 -9.61 -3.97 -15.66
C ALA A 361 -10.66 -5.08 -15.54
N THR A 362 -10.44 -6.07 -14.67
CA THR A 362 -11.32 -7.25 -14.56
C THR A 362 -12.64 -6.93 -13.87
N CYS A 363 -12.62 -6.00 -12.92
CA CYS A 363 -13.81 -5.58 -12.18
C CYS A 363 -14.54 -4.40 -12.82
N ASP A 364 -14.07 -3.90 -13.97
CA ASP A 364 -14.75 -2.80 -14.66
C ASP A 364 -16.21 -3.17 -14.99
N GLY A 365 -17.15 -2.32 -14.58
CA GLY A 365 -18.59 -2.58 -14.64
C GLY A 365 -19.14 -3.64 -13.65
N ALA A 366 -18.29 -4.26 -12.83
CA ALA A 366 -18.65 -5.33 -11.88
C ALA A 366 -18.05 -5.15 -10.48
N TRP A 367 -17.83 -3.90 -10.06
CA TRP A 367 -17.34 -3.54 -8.74
C TRP A 367 -18.33 -3.87 -7.62
N GLY A 368 -17.82 -3.98 -6.39
CA GLY A 368 -18.65 -3.95 -5.19
C GLY A 368 -19.33 -2.59 -5.05
N THR A 369 -20.57 -2.58 -4.55
CA THR A 369 -21.35 -1.36 -4.43
C THR A 369 -21.30 -0.78 -3.01
N LEU A 370 -21.50 0.54 -2.96
CA LEU A 370 -21.75 1.27 -1.72
C LEU A 370 -23.18 1.80 -1.76
N SER A 371 -23.98 1.46 -0.76
CA SER A 371 -25.29 2.06 -0.53
C SER A 371 -25.16 3.22 0.45
N HIS A 372 -25.85 4.32 0.18
CA HIS A 372 -25.93 5.44 1.12
C HIS A 372 -27.03 5.14 2.14
N ASP A 373 -26.68 5.12 3.41
CA ASP A 373 -27.65 5.22 4.51
C ASP A 373 -27.91 6.70 4.79
N ASP A 374 -29.07 7.19 4.35
CA ASP A 374 -29.44 8.60 4.45
C ASP A 374 -29.59 9.08 5.90
N GLU A 375 -30.09 8.21 6.79
CA GLU A 375 -30.31 8.55 8.20
C GLU A 375 -28.98 8.74 8.93
N LEU A 376 -28.00 7.88 8.65
CA LEU A 376 -26.69 7.93 9.29
C LEU A 376 -25.65 8.77 8.54
N ASP A 377 -25.96 9.15 7.30
CA ASP A 377 -25.05 9.83 6.37
C ASP A 377 -23.71 9.07 6.16
N VAL A 378 -23.80 7.74 6.09
CA VAL A 378 -22.66 6.84 5.85
C VAL A 378 -22.85 5.98 4.60
N PHE A 379 -21.75 5.51 4.03
CA PHE A 379 -21.78 4.56 2.92
C PHE A 379 -21.47 3.17 3.41
N VAL A 380 -22.41 2.26 3.15
CA VAL A 380 -22.41 0.89 3.62
C VAL A 380 -22.01 -0.01 2.47
N THR A 381 -21.13 -0.97 2.74
CA THR A 381 -20.76 -1.98 1.76
C THR A 381 -21.77 -3.12 1.79
N GLU A 382 -21.91 -3.87 0.69
CA GLU A 382 -22.77 -5.07 0.62
C GLU A 382 -22.41 -6.15 1.65
N GLN A 383 -21.21 -6.09 2.23
CA GLN A 383 -20.70 -7.05 3.21
C GLN A 383 -21.08 -6.70 4.66
N ALA A 384 -21.62 -5.51 4.90
CA ALA A 384 -21.99 -5.11 6.25
C ALA A 384 -23.18 -5.96 6.73
N ASP A 385 -23.00 -6.68 7.83
CA ASP A 385 -24.08 -7.43 8.46
C ASP A 385 -24.97 -6.52 9.34
N ASP A 386 -26.21 -6.94 9.54
CA ASP A 386 -27.21 -6.19 10.32
C ASP A 386 -26.76 -5.91 11.77
N THR A 387 -25.94 -6.79 12.35
CA THR A 387 -25.46 -6.63 13.73
C THR A 387 -24.43 -5.51 13.81
N SER A 388 -23.50 -5.48 12.86
CA SER A 388 -22.49 -4.42 12.71
C SER A 388 -23.16 -3.07 12.42
N LEU A 389 -24.15 -3.05 11.53
CA LEU A 389 -24.93 -1.84 11.22
C LEU A 389 -25.72 -1.34 12.42
N ALA A 390 -26.38 -2.22 13.19
CA ALA A 390 -27.11 -1.84 14.38
C ALA A 390 -26.20 -1.22 15.44
N LYS A 391 -24.96 -1.72 15.60
CA LYS A 391 -23.97 -1.14 16.53
C LYS A 391 -23.54 0.26 16.10
N VAL A 392 -23.21 0.46 14.82
CA VAL A 392 -22.85 1.78 14.29
C VAL A 392 -24.02 2.75 14.42
N ARG A 393 -25.24 2.31 14.09
CA ARG A 393 -26.48 3.11 14.24
C ARG A 393 -26.69 3.52 15.70
N ALA A 394 -26.55 2.60 16.65
CA ALA A 394 -26.76 2.88 18.07
C ALA A 394 -25.81 3.97 18.58
N VAL A 395 -24.54 3.98 18.14
CA VAL A 395 -23.59 5.06 18.47
C VAL A 395 -23.99 6.35 17.76
N LEU A 396 -24.09 6.34 16.43
CA LEU A 396 -24.28 7.59 15.66
C LEU A 396 -25.58 8.32 16.01
N THR A 397 -26.69 7.61 16.20
CA THR A 397 -27.99 8.24 16.55
C THR A 397 -27.99 8.97 17.91
N GLN A 398 -27.01 8.73 18.78
CA GLN A 398 -26.88 9.48 20.03
C GLN A 398 -26.26 10.86 19.82
N HIS A 399 -25.49 11.03 18.73
CA HIS A 399 -24.70 12.24 18.48
C HIS A 399 -25.15 13.05 17.27
N PHE A 400 -26.08 12.52 16.47
CA PHE A 400 -26.62 13.18 15.27
C PHE A 400 -28.16 13.23 15.36
N ALA A 401 -28.74 14.37 14.92
CA ALA A 401 -30.18 14.60 14.90
C ALA A 401 -30.86 14.03 13.65
#